data_AF-A0CFI3-F1
#
_entry.id   AF-A0CFI3-F1
#
_cell.length_a   1.000
_cell.length_b   1.000
_cell.length_c   1.000
_cell.angle_alpha   90.00
_cell.angle_beta   90.00
_cell.angle_gamma   90.00
#
_symmetry.space_group_name_H-M   'P 1'
#
loop_
_entity.id
_entity.type
_entity.pdbx_description
1 polymer ?
#
loop_
_entity_poly.entity_id
_entity_poly.type
_entity_poly.pdbx_seq_one_letter_code
_entity_poly.pdbx_strand_id
1 'polypeptide(L)'
;MVFYTYLILRIFEKLILELQKNKVGSRQLIINNNNQTGPLMKMLTNYLQILANIIHFNVEIPQAFKDYNNITGNSQTMLLVTTDYFLAENFHEGIIYVKMIYSIICPLFYGWIFLFISDQINNLQTLYFLLRVLNKIIYNEAVPTSCDLYLFCNYRTLSGIKWIQCDLAYQFDTPLHQQWIPYLTLLIIITGSIVPGIFIIYLTKFRNTLQKYDVRRQWGYLYLEYQPKAYYWEIIRIVNRELIMIAITFYQDNIVIKCTLLFIVQFTYLFINQIVLPFQTKNLNQLEQNSTLLCIFTLFAVLSLSLTSSFSTIVILSIIITNIYLLITFIQSLINGYLQSTEELMDKIKDIIREKLRTKLQQYPSLNSWLVNKGQRRKIVIERYKKIRKHLFGVIQRLSRIERQKFSQISPNCTNSDLQKPRDFTLILLRPQQILFTSSEYNTINDPFTNLIKKIKSKG
;
A
#
# COMPACT_ATOMS: atom_id res chain seq x y z
N MET A 1 -13.33 -4.66 -20.43
CA MET A 1 -12.46 -4.65 -19.22
C MET A 1 -12.12 -3.22 -18.82
N VAL A 2 -11.43 -2.43 -19.66
CA VAL A 2 -11.10 -1.00 -19.44
C VAL A 2 -12.26 -0.17 -18.88
N PHE A 3 -13.46 -0.27 -19.46
CA PHE A 3 -14.63 0.48 -18.99
C PHE A 3 -15.02 0.16 -17.55
N TYR A 4 -15.10 -1.12 -17.17
CA TYR A 4 -15.45 -1.49 -15.80
C TYR A 4 -14.32 -1.16 -14.84
N THR A 5 -13.05 -1.37 -15.20
CA THR A 5 -11.92 -1.00 -14.34
C THR A 5 -11.79 0.52 -14.17
N TYR A 6 -12.00 1.29 -15.24
CA TYR A 6 -11.96 2.76 -15.25
C TYR A 6 -13.17 3.37 -14.53
N LEU A 7 -14.38 2.86 -14.76
CA LEU A 7 -15.58 3.27 -14.04
C LEU A 7 -15.46 2.95 -12.55
N ILE A 8 -14.95 1.76 -12.20
CA ILE A 8 -14.60 1.40 -10.83
C ILE A 8 -13.52 2.36 -10.31
N LEU A 9 -12.45 2.64 -11.06
CA LEU A 9 -11.39 3.60 -10.68
C LEU A 9 -11.95 4.97 -10.35
N ARG A 10 -12.85 5.50 -11.19
CA ARG A 10 -13.42 6.85 -11.07
C ARG A 10 -14.45 6.94 -9.94
N ILE A 11 -15.26 5.88 -9.76
CA ILE A 11 -16.14 5.73 -8.60
C ILE A 11 -15.30 5.65 -7.32
N PHE A 12 -14.20 4.90 -7.35
CA PHE A 12 -13.25 4.81 -6.24
C PHE A 12 -12.59 6.15 -5.97
N GLU A 13 -12.11 6.87 -6.97
CA GLU A 13 -11.46 8.17 -6.83
C GLU A 13 -12.42 9.20 -6.22
N LYS A 14 -13.68 9.22 -6.67
CA LYS A 14 -14.73 10.06 -6.10
C LYS A 14 -15.05 9.68 -4.65
N LEU A 15 -15.14 8.38 -4.36
CA LEU A 15 -15.36 7.86 -3.00
C LEU A 15 -14.17 8.18 -2.08
N ILE A 16 -12.94 8.12 -2.58
CA ILE A 16 -11.71 8.50 -1.87
C ILE A 16 -11.70 10.00 -1.57
N LEU A 17 -12.10 10.84 -2.53
CA LEU A 17 -12.19 12.29 -2.34
C LEU A 17 -13.24 12.65 -1.29
N GLU A 18 -14.41 12.01 -1.29
CA GLU A 18 -15.42 12.20 -0.25
C GLU A 18 -14.94 11.74 1.13
N LEU A 19 -14.28 10.59 1.21
CA LEU A 19 -13.70 10.09 2.47
C LEU A 19 -12.57 10.99 2.99
N GLN A 20 -11.80 11.64 2.12
CA GLN A 20 -10.78 12.62 2.50
C GLN A 20 -11.39 13.93 2.99
N LYS A 21 -12.48 14.41 2.35
CA LYS A 21 -13.17 15.65 2.71
C LYS A 21 -13.77 15.58 4.12
N ASN A 22 -14.30 14.43 4.52
CA ASN A 22 -14.83 14.18 5.87
C ASN A 22 -13.76 14.04 6.97
N LYS A 23 -12.47 14.00 6.63
CA LYS A 23 -11.35 13.76 7.55
C LYS A 23 -10.78 15.04 8.19
N VAL A 24 -11.24 16.22 7.77
CA VAL A 24 -10.66 17.52 8.17
C VAL A 24 -11.05 17.93 9.62
N GLY A 25 -12.14 17.37 10.18
CA GLY A 25 -12.65 17.75 11.50
C GLY A 25 -12.06 17.04 12.74
N SER A 26 -11.21 16.02 12.60
CA SER A 26 -10.84 15.12 13.72
C SER A 26 -9.35 14.77 13.78
N ARG A 27 -8.49 15.79 13.70
CA ARG A 27 -7.02 15.66 13.53
C ARG A 27 -6.23 15.05 14.71
N GLN A 28 -6.78 14.92 15.92
CA GLN A 28 -6.02 14.37 17.06
C GLN A 28 -6.26 12.87 17.34
N LEU A 29 -7.37 12.28 16.88
CA LEU A 29 -7.64 10.84 17.04
C LEU A 29 -7.02 9.95 15.94
N ILE A 30 -6.59 10.56 14.83
CA ILE A 30 -6.10 9.85 13.63
C ILE A 30 -4.66 9.32 13.79
N ILE A 31 -3.88 9.84 14.74
CA ILE A 31 -2.46 9.51 14.87
C ILE A 31 -2.23 8.14 15.53
N ASN A 32 -3.20 7.60 16.28
CA ASN A 32 -2.96 6.42 17.13
C ASN A 32 -3.64 5.12 16.70
N ASN A 33 -4.60 5.13 15.78
CA ASN A 33 -5.28 3.90 15.34
C ASN A 33 -4.88 3.51 13.91
N ASN A 34 -4.29 2.31 13.82
CA ASN A 34 -4.07 1.42 12.66
C ASN A 34 -4.81 1.79 11.37
N ASN A 35 -4.38 2.87 10.71
CA ASN A 35 -4.93 3.25 9.42
C ASN A 35 -4.25 2.44 8.31
N GLN A 36 -4.56 1.15 8.26
CA GLN A 36 -4.17 0.22 7.20
C GLN A 36 -4.72 0.64 5.82
N THR A 37 -5.68 1.57 5.78
CA THR A 37 -6.30 2.09 4.56
C THR A 37 -5.32 2.83 3.64
N GLY A 38 -4.34 3.55 4.20
CA GLY A 38 -3.29 4.22 3.43
C GLY A 38 -2.46 3.26 2.57
N PRO A 39 -1.80 2.26 3.18
CA PRO A 39 -1.04 1.27 2.41
C PRO A 39 -1.91 0.47 1.44
N LEU A 40 -3.11 0.05 1.83
CA LEU A 40 -4.05 -0.64 0.93
C LEU A 40 -4.35 0.18 -0.34
N MET A 41 -4.58 1.49 -0.17
CA MET A 41 -4.86 2.37 -1.30
C MET A 41 -3.65 2.44 -2.25
N LYS A 42 -2.43 2.56 -1.71
CA LYS A 42 -1.21 2.56 -2.53
C LYS A 42 -0.98 1.24 -3.25
N MET A 43 -1.26 0.10 -2.61
CA MET A 43 -1.17 -1.21 -3.24
C MET A 43 -2.14 -1.33 -4.39
N LEU A 44 -3.41 -0.95 -4.16
CA LEU A 44 -4.45 -0.94 -5.17
C LEU A 44 -4.08 -0.03 -6.34
N THR A 45 -3.65 1.21 -6.08
CA THR A 45 -3.20 2.13 -7.14
C THR A 45 -2.04 1.54 -7.94
N ASN A 46 -1.03 0.95 -7.28
CA ASN A 46 0.10 0.33 -7.98
C ASN A 46 -0.34 -0.84 -8.85
N TYR A 47 -1.19 -1.72 -8.33
CA TYR A 47 -1.77 -2.83 -9.09
C TYR A 47 -2.55 -2.33 -10.31
N LEU A 48 -3.40 -1.31 -10.13
CA LEU A 48 -4.18 -0.71 -11.20
C LEU A 48 -3.31 -0.03 -12.26
N GLN A 49 -2.22 0.64 -11.87
CA GLN A 49 -1.26 1.25 -12.79
C GLN A 49 -0.57 0.18 -13.64
N ILE A 50 -0.10 -0.92 -13.02
CA ILE A 50 0.50 -2.04 -13.75
C ILE A 50 -0.53 -2.68 -14.69
N LEU A 51 -1.76 -2.88 -14.23
CA LEU A 51 -2.83 -3.43 -15.05
C LEU A 51 -3.17 -2.51 -16.24
N ALA A 52 -3.24 -1.20 -16.04
CA ALA A 52 -3.47 -0.22 -17.10
C ALA A 52 -2.36 -0.33 -18.17
N ASN A 53 -1.10 -0.43 -17.75
CA ASN A 53 0.03 -0.63 -18.63
C ASN A 53 -0.07 -1.93 -19.46
N ILE A 54 -0.56 -3.02 -18.86
CA ILE A 54 -0.80 -4.29 -19.59
C ILE A 54 -1.92 -4.13 -20.62
N ILE A 55 -2.98 -3.39 -20.28
CA ILE A 55 -4.10 -3.18 -21.19
C ILE A 55 -3.70 -2.33 -22.40
N HIS A 56 -2.69 -1.47 -22.27
CA HIS A 56 -2.13 -0.72 -23.40
C HIS A 56 -1.35 -1.59 -24.41
N PHE A 57 -1.18 -2.89 -24.17
CA PHE A 57 -0.71 -3.77 -25.24
C PHE A 57 -1.76 -3.80 -26.33
N ASN A 58 -1.33 -3.74 -27.60
CA ASN A 58 -2.17 -3.71 -28.81
C ASN A 58 -3.04 -4.97 -29.02
N VAL A 59 -3.49 -5.62 -27.94
CA VAL A 59 -4.61 -6.55 -27.96
C VAL A 59 -5.79 -5.79 -28.55
N GLU A 60 -6.42 -6.36 -29.57
CA GLU A 60 -7.56 -5.76 -30.26
C GLU A 60 -8.74 -5.61 -29.28
N ILE A 61 -8.77 -4.49 -28.56
CA ILE A 61 -9.89 -4.16 -27.68
C ILE A 61 -11.10 -3.87 -28.60
N PRO A 62 -12.28 -4.46 -28.33
CA PRO A 62 -13.49 -4.20 -29.11
C PRO A 62 -13.74 -2.69 -29.25
N GLN A 63 -14.09 -2.25 -30.47
CA GLN A 63 -14.20 -0.84 -30.86
C GLN A 63 -15.05 0.01 -29.90
N ALA A 64 -16.14 -0.56 -29.37
CA ALA A 64 -17.03 0.08 -28.40
C ALA A 64 -16.30 0.63 -27.15
N PHE A 65 -15.13 0.10 -26.80
CA PHE A 65 -14.31 0.59 -25.68
C PHE A 65 -13.35 1.72 -26.08
N LYS A 66 -12.90 1.78 -27.33
CA LYS A 66 -12.05 2.87 -27.83
C LYS A 66 -12.81 4.18 -27.87
N ASP A 67 -14.08 4.13 -28.30
CA ASP A 67 -14.92 5.32 -28.45
C ASP A 67 -15.23 5.97 -27.08
N TYR A 68 -15.36 5.19 -26.01
CA TYR A 68 -15.62 5.74 -24.66
C TYR A 68 -14.43 6.49 -24.05
N ASN A 69 -13.20 6.02 -24.28
CA ASN A 69 -11.99 6.74 -23.86
C ASN A 69 -11.89 8.11 -24.54
N ASN A 70 -12.34 8.21 -25.79
CA ASN A 70 -12.34 9.47 -26.55
C ASN A 70 -13.45 10.43 -26.08
N ILE A 71 -14.60 9.92 -25.63
CA ILE A 71 -15.75 10.72 -25.18
C ILE A 71 -15.55 11.36 -23.80
N THR A 72 -14.77 10.74 -22.90
CA THR A 72 -14.67 11.20 -21.51
C THR A 72 -13.68 12.35 -21.26
N GLY A 73 -13.07 12.92 -22.31
CA GLY A 73 -12.33 14.19 -22.29
C GLY A 73 -11.51 14.39 -21.01
N ASN A 74 -10.36 13.72 -20.89
CA ASN A 74 -9.50 13.90 -19.72
C ASN A 74 -9.09 15.38 -19.64
N SER A 75 -9.31 16.02 -18.49
CA SER A 75 -8.90 17.41 -18.27
C SER A 75 -7.41 17.62 -18.51
N GLN A 76 -6.59 16.59 -18.28
CA GLN A 76 -5.16 16.62 -18.58
C GLN A 76 -4.91 16.61 -20.10
N THR A 77 -5.65 15.83 -20.89
CA THR A 77 -5.48 15.83 -22.35
C THR A 77 -5.90 17.17 -22.95
N MET A 78 -6.94 17.81 -22.39
CA MET A 78 -7.33 19.16 -22.81
C MET A 78 -6.22 20.17 -22.51
N LEU A 79 -5.63 20.13 -21.31
CA LEU A 79 -4.49 20.99 -20.96
C LEU A 79 -3.28 20.75 -21.87
N LEU A 80 -2.96 19.49 -22.18
CA LEU A 80 -1.88 19.13 -23.08
C LEU A 80 -2.13 19.68 -24.50
N VAL A 81 -3.33 19.51 -25.04
CA VAL A 81 -3.69 20.03 -26.37
C VAL A 81 -3.61 21.55 -26.41
N THR A 82 -4.09 22.26 -25.37
CA THR A 82 -3.98 23.72 -25.31
C THR A 82 -2.52 24.19 -25.21
N THR A 83 -1.68 23.43 -24.51
CA THR A 83 -0.26 23.74 -24.38
C THR A 83 0.46 23.49 -25.71
N ASP A 84 0.12 22.41 -26.40
CA ASP A 84 0.66 22.08 -27.73
C ASP A 84 0.32 23.17 -28.75
N TYR A 85 -0.92 23.70 -28.72
CA TYR A 85 -1.31 24.81 -29.57
C TYR A 85 -0.51 26.08 -29.29
N PHE A 86 -0.35 26.44 -28.02
CA PHE A 86 0.45 27.60 -27.61
C PHE A 86 1.92 27.45 -28.03
N LEU A 87 2.51 26.26 -27.88
CA LEU A 87 3.88 26.00 -28.31
C LEU A 87 4.02 26.04 -29.83
N ALA A 88 3.06 25.50 -30.57
CA ALA A 88 3.08 25.49 -32.03
C ALA A 88 2.96 26.90 -32.64
N GLU A 89 2.26 27.82 -31.97
CA GLU A 89 2.17 29.22 -32.39
C GLU A 89 3.51 29.97 -32.24
N ASN A 90 4.28 29.66 -31.20
CA ASN A 90 5.52 30.37 -30.88
C ASN A 90 6.78 29.73 -31.49
N PHE A 91 6.76 28.42 -31.77
CA PHE A 91 7.91 27.67 -32.27
C PHE A 91 7.51 26.89 -33.52
N HIS A 92 7.89 27.33 -34.72
CA HIS A 92 7.55 26.61 -35.96
C HIS A 92 8.43 25.38 -36.21
N GLU A 93 9.71 25.45 -35.82
CA GLU A 93 10.65 24.33 -35.94
C GLU A 93 11.01 23.79 -34.56
N GLY A 94 10.94 22.47 -34.40
CA GLY A 94 11.37 21.81 -33.17
C GLY A 94 10.41 21.88 -31.99
N ILE A 95 9.10 22.06 -32.23
CA ILE A 95 8.03 22.03 -31.20
C ILE A 95 8.22 20.86 -30.23
N ILE A 96 8.56 19.69 -30.78
CA ILE A 96 8.73 18.47 -29.99
C ILE A 96 9.85 18.59 -28.94
N TYR A 97 10.97 19.25 -29.26
CA TYR A 97 12.06 19.47 -28.30
C TYR A 97 11.66 20.48 -27.24
N VAL A 98 10.96 21.55 -27.63
CA VAL A 98 10.43 22.54 -26.68
C VAL A 98 9.42 21.90 -25.74
N LYS A 99 8.54 21.04 -26.24
CA LYS A 99 7.58 20.27 -25.44
C LYS A 99 8.28 19.38 -24.41
N MET A 100 9.37 18.71 -24.79
CA MET A 100 10.17 17.89 -23.87
C MET A 100 10.88 18.73 -22.80
N ILE A 101 11.47 19.86 -23.20
CA ILE A 101 12.09 20.79 -22.26
C ILE A 101 11.03 21.33 -21.29
N TYR A 102 9.86 21.73 -21.80
CA TYR A 102 8.76 22.23 -21.01
C TYR A 102 8.24 21.17 -20.03
N SER A 103 8.07 19.92 -20.45
CA SER A 103 7.57 18.84 -19.60
C SER A 103 8.49 18.53 -18.40
N ILE A 104 9.78 18.85 -18.51
CA ILE A 104 10.79 18.68 -17.45
C ILE A 104 10.93 19.96 -16.61
N ILE A 105 11.00 21.13 -17.26
CA ILE A 105 11.14 22.41 -16.56
C ILE A 105 9.90 22.66 -15.70
N CYS A 106 8.70 22.38 -16.18
CA CYS A 106 7.46 22.65 -15.49
C CYS A 106 7.39 22.04 -14.07
N PRO A 107 7.60 20.71 -13.86
CA PRO A 107 7.61 20.13 -12.52
C PRO A 107 8.78 20.62 -11.66
N LEU A 108 9.96 20.89 -12.25
CA LEU A 108 11.10 21.47 -11.52
C LEU A 108 10.81 22.91 -11.06
N PHE A 109 10.18 23.71 -11.92
CA PHE A 109 9.80 25.09 -11.65
C PHE A 109 8.71 25.16 -10.59
N TYR A 110 7.69 24.31 -10.67
CA TYR A 110 6.72 24.17 -9.59
C TYR A 110 7.42 23.77 -8.28
N GLY A 111 8.32 22.78 -8.33
CA GLY A 111 9.16 22.41 -7.19
C GLY A 111 9.91 23.58 -6.59
N TRP A 112 10.55 24.39 -7.43
CA TRP A 112 11.30 25.55 -7.01
C TRP A 112 10.43 26.66 -6.43
N ILE A 113 9.34 27.05 -7.09
CA ILE A 113 8.36 28.02 -6.56
C ILE A 113 7.86 27.58 -5.19
N PHE A 114 7.51 26.30 -5.06
CA PHE A 114 6.99 25.78 -3.81
C PHE A 114 8.05 25.77 -2.71
N LEU A 115 9.31 25.42 -3.00
CA LEU A 115 10.41 25.54 -2.03
C LEU A 115 10.63 27.00 -1.62
N PHE A 116 10.58 27.94 -2.58
CA PHE A 116 10.73 29.37 -2.32
C PHE A 116 9.61 29.94 -1.44
N ILE A 117 8.34 29.65 -1.78
CA ILE A 117 7.17 30.03 -0.95
C ILE A 117 7.29 29.42 0.45
N SER A 118 7.77 28.18 0.53
CA SER A 118 7.92 27.52 1.81
C SER A 118 8.95 28.18 2.72
N ASP A 119 10.06 28.66 2.15
CA ASP A 119 11.12 29.36 2.88
C ASP A 119 10.57 30.68 3.45
N GLN A 120 9.85 31.44 2.63
CA GLN A 120 9.24 32.72 3.04
C GLN A 120 8.23 32.58 4.18
N ILE A 121 7.50 31.47 4.23
CA ILE A 121 6.43 31.29 5.22
C ILE A 121 6.99 30.89 6.61
N ASN A 122 8.30 30.58 6.75
CA ASN A 122 8.97 30.17 8.00
C ASN A 122 8.26 29.06 8.79
N ASN A 123 7.25 28.43 8.21
CA ASN A 123 6.40 27.46 8.87
C ASN A 123 6.73 26.08 8.33
N LEU A 124 7.42 25.31 9.17
CA LEU A 124 7.77 23.91 8.94
C LEU A 124 6.57 23.06 8.49
N GLN A 125 5.36 23.45 8.89
CA GLN A 125 4.12 22.77 8.53
C GLN A 125 3.67 23.03 7.08
N THR A 126 4.00 24.19 6.52
CA THR A 126 3.72 24.55 5.12
C THR A 126 4.72 23.85 4.20
N LEU A 127 6.01 23.82 4.55
CA LEU A 127 7.04 23.01 3.87
C LEU A 127 6.65 21.54 3.75
N TYR A 128 6.07 21.00 4.83
CA TYR A 128 5.62 19.62 4.85
C TYR A 128 4.43 19.35 3.92
N PHE A 129 3.41 20.20 3.94
CA PHE A 129 2.29 20.08 3.01
C PHE A 129 2.78 20.18 1.56
N LEU A 130 3.75 21.05 1.32
CA LEU A 130 4.36 21.28 0.02
C LEU A 130 5.19 20.11 -0.48
N LEU A 131 6.07 19.52 0.34
CA LEU A 131 6.77 18.28 -0.01
C LEU A 131 5.82 17.13 -0.32
N ARG A 132 4.68 17.06 0.37
CA ARG A 132 3.65 16.04 0.11
C ARG A 132 2.90 16.28 -1.20
N VAL A 133 2.60 17.53 -1.53
CA VAL A 133 1.97 17.92 -2.81
C VAL A 133 2.96 17.74 -3.95
N LEU A 134 4.20 18.16 -3.79
CA LEU A 134 5.28 17.94 -4.75
C LEU A 134 5.53 16.48 -4.99
N ASN A 135 5.63 15.65 -3.95
CA ASN A 135 5.76 14.21 -4.15
C ASN A 135 4.54 13.64 -4.87
N LYS A 136 3.32 14.17 -4.67
CA LYS A 136 2.14 13.72 -5.41
C LYS A 136 2.13 14.20 -6.86
N ILE A 137 2.53 15.43 -7.13
CA ILE A 137 2.61 16.05 -8.47
C ILE A 137 3.76 15.44 -9.24
N ILE A 138 4.98 15.51 -8.72
CA ILE A 138 6.17 14.90 -9.31
C ILE A 138 5.92 13.40 -9.50
N TYR A 139 5.40 12.66 -8.52
CA TYR A 139 5.28 11.22 -8.72
C TYR A 139 4.15 10.82 -9.68
N ASN A 140 3.02 11.51 -9.68
CA ASN A 140 1.92 11.18 -10.60
C ASN A 140 2.06 11.80 -12.00
N GLU A 141 2.78 12.91 -12.16
CA GLU A 141 2.99 13.60 -13.43
C GLU A 141 4.40 13.38 -14.03
N ALA A 142 5.43 13.13 -13.22
CA ALA A 142 6.78 12.84 -13.75
C ALA A 142 6.89 11.44 -14.37
N VAL A 143 6.08 10.46 -13.91
CA VAL A 143 6.09 9.10 -14.49
C VAL A 143 5.50 9.07 -15.91
N PRO A 144 4.38 9.75 -16.20
CA PRO A 144 3.95 9.93 -17.59
C PRO A 144 4.98 10.65 -18.47
N THR A 145 5.64 11.69 -17.95
CA THR A 145 6.64 12.44 -18.73
C THR A 145 7.93 11.66 -18.95
N SER A 146 8.34 10.77 -18.03
CA SER A 146 9.45 9.85 -18.30
C SER A 146 9.12 8.89 -19.44
N CYS A 147 7.86 8.42 -19.55
CA CYS A 147 7.38 7.63 -20.68
C CYS A 147 7.57 8.35 -22.02
N ASP A 148 7.15 9.61 -22.10
CA ASP A 148 7.27 10.41 -23.32
C ASP A 148 8.74 10.60 -23.71
N LEU A 149 9.62 10.81 -22.73
CA LEU A 149 11.06 10.92 -22.97
C LEU A 149 11.67 9.61 -23.48
N TYR A 150 11.28 8.46 -22.94
CA TYR A 150 11.71 7.16 -23.46
C TYR A 150 11.19 6.94 -24.90
N LEU A 151 9.93 7.33 -25.18
CA LEU A 151 9.33 7.21 -26.52
C LEU A 151 10.02 8.13 -27.52
N PHE A 152 10.54 9.27 -27.07
CA PHE A 152 11.29 10.19 -27.90
C PHE A 152 12.65 9.64 -28.33
N CYS A 153 13.33 8.91 -27.43
CA CYS A 153 14.62 8.29 -27.71
C CYS A 153 14.48 7.00 -28.55
N ASN A 154 13.26 6.53 -28.79
CA ASN A 154 12.98 5.33 -29.57
C ASN A 154 12.42 5.68 -30.96
N TYR A 155 12.59 4.76 -31.89
CA TYR A 155 12.12 4.90 -33.26
C TYR A 155 11.19 3.77 -33.65
N ARG A 156 10.35 4.05 -34.64
CA ARG A 156 9.53 3.06 -35.33
C ARG A 156 9.79 3.11 -36.82
N THR A 157 10.01 1.96 -37.45
CA THR A 157 10.20 1.88 -38.90
C THR A 157 8.85 1.75 -39.61
N LEU A 158 8.50 2.72 -40.44
CA LEU A 158 7.35 2.68 -41.33
C LEU A 158 7.85 2.88 -42.76
N SER A 159 7.59 1.90 -43.64
CA SER A 159 8.03 1.92 -45.04
C SER A 159 9.54 2.13 -45.23
N GLY A 160 10.35 1.57 -44.34
CA GLY A 160 11.82 1.69 -44.37
C GLY A 160 12.37 3.01 -43.80
N ILE A 161 11.50 3.96 -43.42
CA ILE A 161 11.88 5.23 -42.81
C ILE A 161 11.69 5.14 -41.30
N LYS A 162 12.64 5.65 -40.51
CA LYS A 162 12.54 5.71 -39.05
C LYS A 162 11.85 6.99 -38.63
N TRP A 163 10.76 6.84 -37.88
CA TRP A 163 9.99 7.93 -37.30
C TRP A 163 10.15 7.92 -35.78
N ILE A 164 10.05 9.09 -35.16
CA ILE A 164 10.05 9.21 -33.70
C ILE A 164 8.78 8.53 -33.18
N GLN A 165 8.92 7.64 -32.19
CA GLN A 165 7.77 6.83 -31.74
C GLN A 165 6.73 7.67 -30.99
N CYS A 166 7.17 8.73 -30.30
CA CYS A 166 6.28 9.67 -29.62
C CYS A 166 5.39 10.48 -30.58
N ASP A 167 5.90 10.81 -31.77
CA ASP A 167 5.18 11.62 -32.77
C ASP A 167 5.65 11.27 -34.19
N LEU A 168 4.75 10.63 -34.94
CA LEU A 168 5.00 10.18 -36.30
C LEU A 168 5.09 11.32 -37.32
N ALA A 169 4.88 12.59 -36.92
CA ALA A 169 5.13 13.74 -37.78
C ALA A 169 6.63 14.00 -38.01
N TYR A 170 7.51 13.45 -37.15
CA TYR A 170 8.95 13.75 -37.17
C TYR A 170 9.79 12.53 -37.51
N GLN A 171 10.74 12.71 -38.43
CA GLN A 171 11.71 11.68 -38.79
C GLN A 171 12.84 11.59 -37.74
N PHE A 172 13.22 10.35 -37.40
CA PHE A 172 14.23 10.06 -36.40
C PHE A 172 15.66 10.32 -36.92
N ASP A 173 15.92 10.06 -38.20
CA ASP A 173 17.27 10.16 -38.80
C ASP A 173 17.69 11.62 -39.14
N THR A 174 17.00 12.63 -38.59
CA THR A 174 17.36 14.04 -38.82
C THR A 174 18.62 14.42 -38.01
N PRO A 175 19.54 15.24 -38.56
CA PRO A 175 20.79 15.59 -37.88
C PRO A 175 20.53 16.35 -36.57
N LEU A 176 19.47 17.16 -36.54
CA LEU A 176 19.03 17.85 -35.34
C LEU A 176 18.61 16.84 -34.26
N HIS A 177 17.80 15.84 -34.59
CA HIS A 177 17.39 14.82 -33.62
C HIS A 177 18.58 14.03 -33.05
N GLN A 178 19.52 13.62 -33.92
CA GLN A 178 20.72 12.91 -33.51
C GLN A 178 21.59 13.72 -32.53
N GLN A 179 21.65 15.04 -32.67
CA GLN A 179 22.32 15.91 -31.71
C GLN A 179 21.60 15.95 -30.35
N TRP A 180 20.26 15.89 -30.33
CA TRP A 180 19.46 15.95 -29.09
C TRP A 180 19.41 14.65 -28.30
N ILE A 181 19.46 13.48 -28.96
CA ILE A 181 19.41 12.16 -28.32
C ILE A 181 20.36 12.02 -27.11
N PRO A 182 21.67 12.35 -27.19
CA PRO A 182 22.56 12.19 -26.04
C PRO A 182 22.17 13.07 -24.85
N TYR A 183 21.72 14.31 -25.10
CA TYR A 183 21.27 15.21 -24.03
C TYR A 183 20.00 14.69 -23.35
N LEU A 184 19.04 14.19 -24.13
CA LEU A 184 17.80 13.64 -23.59
C LEU A 184 18.04 12.32 -22.85
N THR A 185 18.92 11.46 -23.36
CA THR A 185 19.33 10.23 -22.68
C THR A 185 19.99 10.54 -21.35
N LEU A 186 20.93 11.48 -21.32
CA LEU A 186 21.55 11.95 -20.08
C LEU A 186 20.50 12.50 -19.11
N LEU A 187 19.54 13.28 -19.62
CA LEU A 187 18.49 13.88 -18.81
C LEU A 187 17.52 12.84 -18.22
N ILE A 188 17.20 11.78 -18.96
CA ILE A 188 16.44 10.62 -18.46
C ILE A 188 17.22 9.92 -17.34
N ILE A 189 18.52 9.66 -17.53
CA ILE A 189 19.35 9.02 -16.51
C ILE A 189 19.41 9.89 -15.24
N ILE A 190 19.63 11.19 -15.42
CA ILE A 190 19.67 12.19 -14.36
C ILE A 190 18.34 12.21 -13.61
N THR A 191 17.21 12.43 -14.29
CA THR A 191 15.90 12.56 -13.62
C THR A 191 15.45 11.23 -13.00
N GLY A 192 15.61 10.12 -13.71
CA GLY A 192 15.28 8.78 -13.25
C GLY A 192 16.11 8.30 -12.06
N SER A 193 17.38 8.72 -11.95
CA SER A 193 18.28 8.31 -10.85
C SER A 193 18.29 9.29 -9.67
N ILE A 194 18.15 10.60 -9.93
CA ILE A 194 18.24 11.63 -8.88
C ILE A 194 17.09 11.48 -7.88
N VAL A 195 15.86 11.29 -8.35
CA VAL A 195 14.69 11.19 -7.46
C VAL A 195 14.83 10.02 -6.46
N PRO A 196 15.03 8.76 -6.88
CA PRO A 196 15.25 7.66 -5.94
C PRO A 196 16.54 7.83 -5.14
N GLY A 197 17.61 8.38 -5.75
CA GLY A 197 18.88 8.66 -5.08
C GLY A 197 18.74 9.61 -3.89
N ILE A 198 18.04 10.74 -4.08
CA ILE A 198 17.74 11.70 -3.01
C ILE A 198 16.96 11.02 -1.88
N PHE A 199 15.95 10.20 -2.21
CA PHE A 199 15.18 9.48 -1.18
C PHE A 199 16.03 8.48 -0.40
N ILE A 200 16.92 7.72 -1.07
CA ILE A 200 17.84 6.78 -0.42
C ILE A 200 18.80 7.53 0.51
N ILE A 201 19.46 8.58 0.02
CA ILE A 201 20.41 9.39 0.80
C ILE A 201 19.70 9.99 2.02
N TYR A 202 18.49 10.49 1.85
CA TYR A 202 17.70 11.05 2.95
C TYR A 202 17.33 9.98 3.98
N LEU A 203 16.74 8.87 3.56
CA LEU A 203 16.30 7.80 4.47
C LEU A 203 17.47 7.15 5.23
N THR A 204 18.62 6.99 4.57
CA THR A 204 19.84 6.45 5.20
C THR A 204 20.40 7.43 6.24
N LYS A 205 20.44 8.73 5.94
CA LYS A 205 20.88 9.77 6.88
C LYS A 205 20.01 9.82 8.14
N PHE A 206 18.69 9.68 8.01
CA PHE A 206 17.75 9.78 9.12
C PHE A 206 17.34 8.44 9.75
N ARG A 207 17.99 7.32 9.39
CA ARG A 207 17.59 5.95 9.79
C ARG A 207 17.37 5.77 11.29
N ASN A 208 18.25 6.36 12.12
CA ASN A 208 18.20 6.24 13.58
C ASN A 208 17.14 7.17 14.22
N THR A 209 16.67 8.15 13.46
CA THR A 209 15.74 9.18 13.89
C THR A 209 14.36 9.07 13.24
N LEU A 210 14.11 8.01 12.44
CA LEU A 210 12.83 7.77 11.77
C LEU A 210 11.64 7.69 12.74
N GLN A 211 11.87 7.38 14.01
CA GLN A 211 10.81 7.33 15.02
C GLN A 211 10.53 8.69 15.68
N LYS A 212 11.39 9.70 15.49
CA LYS A 212 11.14 11.04 16.02
C LYS A 212 9.90 11.63 15.38
N TYR A 213 9.08 12.32 16.18
CA TYR A 213 7.81 12.90 15.75
C TYR A 213 7.97 13.78 14.50
N ASP A 214 9.00 14.61 14.45
CA ASP A 214 9.23 15.54 13.33
C ASP A 214 9.53 14.81 12.02
N VAL A 215 10.44 13.83 12.06
CA VAL A 215 10.80 13.01 10.89
C VAL A 215 9.61 12.16 10.45
N ARG A 216 8.90 11.55 11.40
CA ARG A 216 7.69 10.75 11.13
C ARG A 216 6.57 11.58 10.54
N ARG A 217 6.39 12.81 11.01
CA ARG A 217 5.40 13.73 10.46
C ARG A 217 5.76 14.08 9.02
N GLN A 218 7.01 14.40 8.74
CA GLN A 218 7.46 14.87 7.43
C GLN A 218 7.54 13.74 6.38
N TRP A 219 8.11 12.60 6.76
CA TRP A 219 8.51 11.54 5.84
C TRP A 219 7.80 10.22 6.08
N GLY A 220 6.93 10.16 7.10
CA GLY A 220 6.21 8.94 7.45
C GLY A 220 5.38 8.39 6.30
N TYR A 221 4.94 9.22 5.33
CA TYR A 221 4.27 8.69 4.14
C TYR A 221 5.14 7.68 3.36
N LEU A 222 6.47 7.85 3.33
CA LEU A 222 7.38 6.98 2.59
C LEU A 222 7.70 5.67 3.33
N TYR A 223 7.69 5.66 4.66
CA TYR A 223 8.19 4.49 5.41
C TYR A 223 7.30 3.99 6.55
N LEU A 224 6.32 4.76 7.02
CA LEU A 224 5.56 4.44 8.24
C LEU A 224 4.75 3.16 8.13
N GLU A 225 4.36 2.80 6.91
CA GLU A 225 3.56 1.62 6.60
C GLU A 225 4.41 0.33 6.59
N TYR A 226 5.73 0.48 6.52
CA TYR A 226 6.67 -0.62 6.42
C TYR A 226 7.26 -1.00 7.78
N GLN A 227 7.83 -2.20 7.83
CA GLN A 227 8.65 -2.63 8.95
C GLN A 227 9.90 -1.78 9.05
N PRO A 228 10.46 -1.56 10.26
CA PRO A 228 11.68 -0.76 10.43
C PRO A 228 12.88 -1.25 9.60
N LYS A 229 12.93 -2.55 9.26
CA LYS A 229 13.98 -3.15 8.43
C LYS A 229 13.79 -2.87 6.93
N ALA A 230 12.58 -2.53 6.50
CA ALA A 230 12.18 -2.35 5.10
C ALA A 230 11.79 -0.89 4.79
N TYR A 231 12.41 0.09 5.45
CA TYR A 231 12.07 1.51 5.28
C TYR A 231 12.30 2.04 3.85
N TYR A 232 13.14 1.37 3.06
CA TYR A 232 13.46 1.69 1.67
C TYR A 232 12.46 1.10 0.65
N TRP A 233 11.41 0.40 1.12
CA TRP A 233 10.54 -0.38 0.23
C TRP A 233 9.82 0.47 -0.83
N GLU A 234 9.41 1.69 -0.50
CA GLU A 234 8.76 2.55 -1.48
C GLU A 234 9.69 2.80 -2.68
N ILE A 235 11.01 2.96 -2.46
CA ILE A 235 11.98 3.16 -3.56
C ILE A 235 12.05 1.93 -4.46
N ILE A 236 11.99 0.72 -3.90
CA ILE A 236 11.93 -0.52 -4.72
C ILE A 236 10.68 -0.53 -5.60
N ARG A 237 9.54 -0.06 -5.09
CA ARG A 237 8.30 0.06 -5.87
C ARG A 237 8.41 1.11 -6.98
N ILE A 238 9.14 2.19 -6.73
CA ILE A 238 9.43 3.21 -7.76
C ILE A 238 10.29 2.59 -8.86
N VAL A 239 11.40 1.95 -8.51
CA VAL A 239 12.31 1.30 -9.46
C VAL A 239 11.59 0.21 -10.27
N ASN A 240 10.75 -0.61 -9.63
CA ASN A 240 9.95 -1.62 -10.34
C ASN A 240 9.04 -0.99 -11.40
N ARG A 241 8.39 0.13 -11.08
CA ARG A 241 7.53 0.86 -12.04
C ARG A 241 8.33 1.45 -13.20
N GLU A 242 9.49 2.05 -12.92
CA GLU A 242 10.38 2.56 -13.97
C GLU A 242 10.86 1.44 -14.90
N LEU A 243 11.26 0.29 -14.36
CA LEU A 243 11.66 -0.87 -15.17
C LEU A 243 10.53 -1.40 -16.06
N ILE A 244 9.29 -1.41 -15.55
CA ILE A 244 8.10 -1.74 -16.36
C ILE A 244 7.96 -0.76 -17.52
N MET A 245 8.04 0.54 -17.24
CA MET A 245 7.89 1.59 -18.26
C MET A 245 8.96 1.47 -19.34
N ILE A 246 10.22 1.30 -18.96
CA ILE A 246 11.34 1.07 -19.88
C ILE A 246 11.04 -0.15 -20.77
N ALA A 247 10.67 -1.29 -20.18
CA ALA A 247 10.38 -2.52 -20.94
C ALA A 247 9.23 -2.33 -21.95
N ILE A 248 8.21 -1.57 -21.59
CA ILE A 248 7.07 -1.28 -22.47
C ILE A 248 7.49 -0.38 -23.64
N THR A 249 8.25 0.67 -23.35
CA THR A 249 8.60 1.69 -24.35
C THR A 249 9.61 1.18 -25.37
N PHE A 250 10.66 0.49 -24.93
CA PHE A 250 11.72 0.01 -25.82
C PHE A 250 11.27 -1.12 -26.75
N TYR A 251 10.34 -1.97 -26.33
CA TYR A 251 9.90 -3.15 -27.07
C TYR A 251 8.45 -3.07 -27.54
N GLN A 252 8.01 -1.88 -27.97
CA GLN A 252 6.62 -1.67 -28.38
C GLN A 252 6.19 -2.63 -29.50
N ASP A 253 7.03 -2.83 -30.51
CA ASP A 253 6.72 -3.63 -31.71
C ASP A 253 6.81 -5.16 -31.47
N ASN A 254 7.63 -5.61 -30.53
CA ASN A 254 7.77 -7.04 -30.22
C ASN A 254 7.07 -7.39 -28.91
N ILE A 255 5.80 -7.80 -29.02
CA ILE A 255 4.97 -8.16 -27.86
C ILE A 255 5.57 -9.29 -27.03
N VAL A 256 6.21 -10.27 -27.67
CA VAL A 256 6.81 -11.42 -26.98
C VAL A 256 7.94 -10.95 -26.06
N ILE A 257 8.92 -10.21 -26.61
CA ILE A 257 10.05 -9.70 -25.83
C ILE A 257 9.57 -8.78 -24.70
N LYS A 258 8.64 -7.87 -24.99
CA LYS A 258 8.03 -6.98 -24.00
C LYS A 258 7.40 -7.74 -22.84
N CYS A 259 6.54 -8.72 -23.13
CA CYS A 259 5.88 -9.54 -22.12
C CYS A 259 6.89 -10.36 -21.30
N THR A 260 7.92 -10.93 -21.92
CA THR A 260 8.96 -11.68 -21.23
C THR A 260 9.77 -10.81 -20.26
N LEU A 261 10.18 -9.61 -20.68
CA LEU A 261 10.90 -8.68 -19.79
C LEU A 261 10.04 -8.24 -18.61
N LEU A 262 8.77 -7.91 -18.85
CA LEU A 262 7.83 -7.58 -17.78
C LEU A 262 7.61 -8.73 -16.81
N PHE A 263 7.52 -9.95 -17.33
CA PHE A 263 7.45 -11.16 -16.51
C PHE A 263 8.68 -11.29 -15.61
N ILE A 264 9.90 -11.12 -16.14
CA ILE A 264 11.15 -11.17 -15.37
C ILE A 264 11.17 -10.09 -14.27
N VAL A 265 10.81 -8.85 -14.61
CA VAL A 265 10.78 -7.72 -13.67
C VAL A 265 9.78 -7.99 -12.53
N GLN A 266 8.54 -8.39 -12.87
CA GLN A 266 7.52 -8.70 -11.85
C GLN A 266 7.88 -9.91 -11.00
N PHE A 267 8.46 -10.95 -11.59
CA PHE A 267 8.87 -12.14 -10.86
C PHE A 267 10.01 -11.82 -9.87
N THR A 268 10.97 -10.99 -10.28
CA THR A 268 12.03 -10.50 -9.41
C THR A 268 11.45 -9.68 -8.26
N TYR A 269 10.50 -8.77 -8.53
CA TYR A 269 9.80 -8.01 -7.51
C TYR A 269 9.05 -8.92 -6.51
N LEU A 270 8.35 -9.96 -7.01
CA LEU A 270 7.66 -10.94 -6.18
C LEU A 270 8.63 -11.67 -5.23
N PHE A 271 9.78 -12.12 -5.75
CA PHE A 271 10.78 -12.82 -4.96
C PHE A 271 11.36 -11.94 -3.84
N ILE A 272 11.71 -10.69 -4.17
CA ILE A 272 12.18 -9.72 -3.18
C ILE A 272 11.09 -9.47 -2.12
N ASN A 273 9.82 -9.34 -2.53
CA ASN A 273 8.70 -9.12 -1.62
C ASN A 273 8.46 -10.30 -0.66
N GLN A 274 8.64 -11.54 -1.15
CA GLN A 274 8.53 -12.75 -0.33
C GLN A 274 9.63 -12.84 0.73
N ILE A 275 10.85 -12.39 0.42
CA ILE A 275 11.98 -12.39 1.36
C ILE A 275 11.83 -11.27 2.39
N VAL A 276 11.51 -10.05 1.94
CA VAL A 276 11.56 -8.86 2.80
C VAL A 276 10.31 -8.70 3.66
N LEU A 277 9.13 -9.12 3.17
CA LEU A 277 7.83 -8.96 3.86
C LEU A 277 7.65 -7.54 4.42
N PRO A 278 7.67 -6.52 3.55
CA PRO A 278 7.93 -5.14 3.91
C PRO A 278 6.86 -4.51 4.82
N PHE A 279 5.61 -4.97 4.79
CA PHE A 279 4.53 -4.37 5.56
C PHE A 279 4.47 -4.89 7.00
N GLN A 280 3.96 -4.04 7.90
CA GLN A 280 3.82 -4.36 9.33
C GLN A 280 2.81 -5.49 9.59
N THR A 281 1.76 -5.61 8.77
CA THR A 281 0.75 -6.65 8.96
C THR A 281 0.86 -7.74 7.90
N LYS A 282 0.69 -8.99 8.34
CA LYS A 282 0.76 -10.17 7.47
C LYS A 282 -0.25 -10.11 6.33
N ASN A 283 -1.46 -9.60 6.58
CA ASN A 283 -2.51 -9.47 5.57
C ASN A 283 -2.09 -8.52 4.44
N LEU A 284 -1.41 -7.40 4.75
CA LEU A 284 -0.90 -6.48 3.75
C LEU A 284 0.18 -7.14 2.88
N ASN A 285 1.12 -7.87 3.49
CA ASN A 285 2.13 -8.62 2.74
C ASN A 285 1.51 -9.67 1.82
N GLN A 286 0.52 -10.42 2.31
CA GLN A 286 -0.20 -11.42 1.51
C GLN A 286 -0.96 -10.77 0.34
N LEU A 287 -1.60 -9.62 0.58
CA LEU A 287 -2.34 -8.92 -0.46
C LEU A 287 -1.42 -8.39 -1.57
N GLU A 288 -0.26 -7.83 -1.23
CA GLU A 288 0.74 -7.39 -2.20
C GLU A 288 1.36 -8.56 -2.99
N GLN A 289 1.59 -9.71 -2.34
CA GLN A 289 2.07 -10.92 -3.01
C GLN A 289 1.02 -11.45 -3.99
N ASN A 290 -0.23 -11.54 -3.55
CA ASN A 290 -1.34 -12.01 -4.38
C ASN A 290 -1.60 -11.08 -5.57
N SER A 291 -1.54 -9.75 -5.36
CA SER A 291 -1.70 -8.78 -6.45
C SER A 291 -0.58 -8.89 -7.48
N THR A 292 0.67 -9.02 -7.02
CA THR A 292 1.84 -9.21 -7.91
C THR A 292 1.74 -10.52 -8.68
N LEU A 293 1.38 -11.63 -8.03
CA LEU A 293 1.19 -12.93 -8.66
C LEU A 293 0.11 -12.88 -9.74
N LEU A 294 -0.98 -12.16 -9.48
CA LEU A 294 -2.05 -11.98 -10.47
C LEU A 294 -1.65 -11.07 -11.64
N CYS A 295 -0.80 -10.07 -11.42
CA CYS A 295 -0.17 -9.33 -12.52
C CYS A 295 0.69 -10.26 -13.39
N ILE A 296 1.51 -11.13 -12.77
CA ILE A 296 2.33 -12.12 -13.48
C ILE A 296 1.44 -13.09 -14.27
N PHE A 297 0.37 -13.60 -13.66
CA PHE A 297 -0.61 -14.45 -14.34
C PHE A 297 -1.26 -13.74 -15.54
N THR A 298 -1.64 -12.46 -15.38
CA THR A 298 -2.22 -11.66 -16.46
C THR A 298 -1.20 -11.44 -17.59
N LEU A 299 0.06 -11.13 -17.27
CA LEU A 299 1.14 -11.00 -18.26
C LEU A 299 1.34 -12.31 -19.04
N PHE A 300 1.36 -13.45 -18.35
CA PHE A 300 1.48 -14.77 -18.96
C PHE A 300 0.27 -15.08 -19.87
N ALA A 301 -0.93 -14.76 -19.43
CA ALA A 301 -2.15 -14.93 -20.21
C ALA A 301 -2.13 -14.07 -21.49
N VAL A 302 -1.69 -12.82 -21.40
CA VAL A 302 -1.52 -11.94 -22.58
C VAL A 302 -0.44 -12.45 -23.53
N LEU A 303 0.68 -12.95 -23.01
CA LEU A 303 1.70 -13.61 -23.84
C LEU A 303 1.14 -14.84 -24.57
N SER A 304 0.36 -15.67 -23.88
CA SER A 304 -0.30 -16.85 -24.47
C SER A 304 -1.28 -16.46 -25.60
N LEU A 305 -2.07 -15.40 -25.39
CA LEU A 305 -2.96 -14.83 -26.42
C LEU A 305 -2.19 -14.34 -27.64
N SER A 306 -1.00 -13.78 -27.46
CA SER A 306 -0.17 -13.30 -28.58
C SER A 306 0.42 -14.43 -29.43
N LEU A 307 0.57 -15.63 -28.86
CA LEU A 307 1.15 -16.80 -29.53
C LEU A 307 0.09 -17.73 -30.13
N THR A 308 -1.09 -17.84 -29.52
CA THR A 308 -2.12 -18.80 -29.92
C THR A 308 -3.52 -18.19 -29.92
N SER A 309 -4.26 -18.39 -31.01
CA SER A 309 -5.64 -17.87 -31.15
C SER A 309 -6.71 -18.85 -30.63
N SER A 310 -6.40 -20.16 -30.59
CA SER A 310 -7.38 -21.23 -30.36
C SER A 310 -8.07 -21.21 -28.99
N PHE A 311 -7.43 -20.62 -27.97
CA PHE A 311 -7.98 -20.57 -26.60
C PHE A 311 -8.29 -19.14 -26.13
N SER A 312 -8.40 -18.20 -27.06
CA SER A 312 -8.45 -16.77 -26.74
C SER A 312 -9.61 -16.39 -25.82
N THR A 313 -10.81 -16.94 -26.07
CA THR A 313 -12.01 -16.68 -25.27
C THR A 313 -11.87 -17.13 -23.82
N ILE A 314 -11.36 -18.35 -23.60
CA ILE A 314 -11.17 -18.92 -22.26
C ILE A 314 -10.12 -18.12 -21.48
N VAL A 315 -9.01 -17.78 -22.14
CA VAL A 315 -7.94 -17.00 -21.50
C VAL A 315 -8.43 -15.61 -21.11
N ILE A 316 -9.14 -14.91 -22.01
CA ILE A 316 -9.73 -13.59 -21.72
C ILE A 316 -10.71 -13.67 -20.53
N LEU A 317 -11.59 -14.69 -20.51
CA LEU A 317 -12.54 -14.89 -19.42
C LEU A 317 -11.81 -15.16 -18.09
N SER A 318 -10.73 -15.95 -18.11
CA SER A 318 -9.90 -16.19 -16.91
C SER A 318 -9.25 -14.90 -16.38
N ILE A 319 -8.74 -14.04 -17.27
CA ILE A 319 -8.18 -12.73 -16.92
C ILE A 319 -9.28 -11.88 -16.26
N ILE A 320 -10.49 -11.83 -16.83
CA ILE A 320 -11.59 -11.02 -16.28
C ILE A 320 -11.97 -11.50 -14.88
N ILE A 321 -12.21 -12.80 -14.69
CA ILE A 321 -12.63 -13.36 -13.40
C ILE A 321 -11.59 -13.12 -12.33
N THR A 322 -10.31 -13.39 -12.63
CA THR A 322 -9.21 -13.24 -11.65
C THR A 322 -9.00 -11.79 -11.24
N ASN A 323 -9.05 -10.84 -12.18
CA ASN A 323 -8.92 -9.41 -11.86
C ASN A 323 -10.13 -8.88 -11.07
N ILE A 324 -11.36 -9.32 -11.39
CA ILE A 324 -12.56 -8.97 -10.60
C ILE A 324 -12.45 -9.51 -9.17
N TYR A 325 -12.04 -10.77 -9.00
CA TYR A 325 -11.85 -11.39 -7.69
C TYR A 325 -10.86 -10.60 -6.82
N LEU A 326 -9.72 -10.19 -7.39
CA LEU A 326 -8.72 -9.40 -6.68
C LEU A 326 -9.23 -8.01 -6.32
N LEU A 327 -9.94 -7.34 -7.23
CA LEU A 327 -10.58 -6.06 -6.94
C LEU A 327 -11.56 -6.21 -5.77
N ILE A 328 -12.43 -7.20 -5.78
CA ILE A 328 -13.34 -7.48 -4.66
C ILE A 328 -12.56 -7.68 -3.35
N THR A 329 -11.43 -8.40 -3.39
CA THR A 329 -10.57 -8.62 -2.23
C THR A 329 -9.96 -7.33 -1.69
N PHE A 330 -9.48 -6.43 -2.56
CA PHE A 330 -9.00 -5.09 -2.18
C PHE A 330 -10.13 -4.25 -1.57
N ILE A 331 -11.31 -4.27 -2.18
CA ILE A 331 -12.48 -3.51 -1.72
C ILE A 331 -12.92 -4.01 -0.33
N GLN A 332 -13.02 -5.31 -0.14
CA GLN A 332 -13.33 -5.90 1.16
C GLN A 332 -12.28 -5.51 2.21
N SER A 333 -10.99 -5.56 1.86
CA SER A 333 -9.90 -5.15 2.75
C SER A 333 -9.98 -3.67 3.12
N LEU A 334 -10.30 -2.79 2.16
CA LEU A 334 -10.50 -1.36 2.38
C LEU A 334 -11.72 -1.08 3.26
N ILE A 335 -12.85 -1.72 2.98
CA ILE A 335 -14.07 -1.60 3.78
C ILE A 335 -13.79 -2.08 5.19
N ASN A 336 -13.14 -3.24 5.37
CA ASN A 336 -12.79 -3.77 6.69
C ASN A 336 -11.83 -2.84 7.44
N GLY A 337 -10.81 -2.30 6.78
CA GLY A 337 -9.90 -1.32 7.37
C GLY A 337 -10.60 -0.02 7.75
N TYR A 338 -11.57 0.44 6.95
CA TYR A 338 -12.36 1.62 7.25
C TYR A 338 -13.37 1.37 8.39
N LEU A 339 -14.06 0.23 8.39
CA LEU A 339 -14.96 -0.19 9.46
C LEU A 339 -14.22 -0.33 10.79
N GLN A 340 -12.99 -0.84 10.76
CA GLN A 340 -12.13 -0.91 11.94
C GLN A 340 -11.71 0.50 12.41
N SER A 341 -11.33 1.39 11.49
CA SER A 341 -11.00 2.78 11.83
C SER A 341 -12.20 3.57 12.36
N THR A 342 -13.41 3.23 11.93
CA THR A 342 -14.65 3.88 12.36
C THR A 342 -15.36 3.15 13.49
N GLU A 343 -14.78 2.07 14.02
CA GLU A 343 -15.38 1.26 15.10
C GLU A 343 -15.72 2.12 16.32
N GLU A 344 -14.85 3.07 16.70
CA GLU A 344 -15.12 4.01 17.80
C GLU A 344 -16.28 4.97 17.52
N LEU A 345 -16.42 5.44 16.28
CA LEU A 345 -17.53 6.31 15.87
C LEU A 345 -18.83 5.52 15.80
N MET A 346 -18.78 4.31 15.24
CA MET A 346 -19.91 3.38 15.24
C MET A 346 -20.35 3.04 16.66
N ASP A 347 -19.42 2.81 17.58
CA ASP A 347 -19.72 2.54 18.98
C ASP A 347 -20.41 3.75 19.65
N LYS A 348 -19.93 4.99 19.39
CA LYS A 348 -20.62 6.23 19.84
C LYS A 348 -22.03 6.37 19.26
N ILE A 349 -22.20 6.10 17.96
CA ILE A 349 -23.51 6.16 17.30
C ILE A 349 -24.44 5.10 17.90
N LYS A 350 -23.96 3.88 18.12
CA LYS A 350 -24.73 2.81 18.78
C LYS A 350 -25.16 3.20 20.19
N ASP A 351 -24.27 3.83 20.96
CA ASP A 351 -24.60 4.30 22.30
C ASP A 351 -25.68 5.41 22.28
N ILE A 352 -25.59 6.37 21.34
CA ILE A 352 -26.62 7.42 21.15
C ILE A 352 -27.97 6.81 20.73
N ILE A 353 -27.97 5.88 19.79
CA ILE A 353 -29.18 5.17 19.33
C ILE A 353 -29.80 4.41 20.50
N ARG A 354 -28.97 3.73 21.31
CA ARG A 354 -29.42 2.95 22.46
C ARG A 354 -30.00 3.81 23.57
N GLU A 355 -29.44 4.99 23.84
CA GLU A 355 -30.00 5.93 24.81
C GLU A 355 -31.35 6.49 24.34
N LYS A 356 -31.45 6.92 23.07
CA LYS A 356 -32.69 7.48 22.52
C LYS A 356 -33.81 6.44 22.38
N LEU A 357 -33.49 5.19 22.04
CA LEU A 357 -34.48 4.13 21.80
C LEU A 357 -34.61 3.14 22.96
N ARG A 358 -34.12 3.46 24.17
CA ARG A 358 -34.02 2.53 25.30
C ARG A 358 -35.33 1.80 25.63
N THR A 359 -36.46 2.50 25.61
CA THR A 359 -37.78 1.94 25.93
C THR A 359 -38.27 0.96 24.86
N LYS A 360 -38.13 1.33 23.58
CA LYS A 360 -38.51 0.45 22.45
C LYS A 360 -37.56 -0.75 22.30
N LEU A 361 -36.27 -0.56 22.60
CA LEU A 361 -35.25 -1.62 22.52
C LEU A 361 -35.46 -2.75 23.53
N GLN A 362 -36.16 -2.50 24.65
CA GLN A 362 -36.50 -3.56 25.60
C GLN A 362 -37.49 -4.58 25.02
N GLN A 363 -38.33 -4.17 24.06
CA GLN A 363 -39.28 -5.08 23.40
C GLN A 363 -38.60 -6.00 22.38
N TYR A 364 -37.42 -5.63 21.86
CA TYR A 364 -36.71 -6.38 20.81
C TYR A 364 -35.30 -6.79 21.26
N PRO A 365 -35.13 -7.93 21.96
CA PRO A 365 -33.85 -8.35 22.52
C PRO A 365 -32.77 -8.60 21.45
N SER A 366 -33.16 -8.98 20.23
CA SER A 366 -32.25 -9.16 19.09
C SER A 366 -31.57 -7.85 18.68
N LEU A 367 -32.34 -6.77 18.53
CA LEU A 367 -31.85 -5.42 18.21
C LEU A 367 -30.95 -4.87 19.31
N ASN A 368 -31.35 -5.08 20.58
CA ASN A 368 -30.52 -4.69 21.73
C ASN A 368 -29.18 -5.43 21.70
N SER A 369 -29.16 -6.72 21.35
CA SER A 369 -27.92 -7.50 21.24
C SER A 369 -26.98 -6.99 20.13
N TRP A 370 -27.52 -6.51 19.00
CA TRP A 370 -26.76 -5.97 17.86
C TRP A 370 -26.18 -4.58 18.11
N LEU A 371 -26.90 -3.76 18.89
CA LEU A 371 -26.46 -2.44 19.34
C LEU A 371 -25.48 -2.49 20.52
N VAL A 372 -25.19 -3.66 21.10
CA VAL A 372 -24.15 -3.73 22.14
C VAL A 372 -22.81 -3.34 21.55
N ASN A 373 -22.30 -2.21 22.04
CA ASN A 373 -20.97 -1.68 21.76
C ASN A 373 -19.90 -2.78 21.96
N LYS A 374 -19.03 -2.96 20.97
CA LYS A 374 -18.01 -4.02 21.03
C LYS A 374 -16.99 -3.76 22.14
N GLY A 375 -16.67 -2.50 22.41
CA GLY A 375 -15.92 -2.08 23.58
C GLY A 375 -16.56 -2.52 24.90
N GLN A 376 -17.89 -2.42 25.03
CA GLN A 376 -18.61 -2.94 26.19
C GLN A 376 -18.53 -4.47 26.28
N ARG A 377 -18.72 -5.19 25.16
CA ARG A 377 -18.54 -6.65 25.14
C ARG A 377 -17.14 -7.07 25.59
N ARG A 378 -16.09 -6.39 25.11
CA ARG A 378 -14.71 -6.64 25.54
C ARG A 378 -14.53 -6.40 27.04
N LYS A 379 -15.07 -5.28 27.57
CA LYS A 379 -15.04 -5.01 29.03
C LYS A 379 -15.74 -6.12 29.83
N ILE A 380 -16.93 -6.55 29.40
CA ILE A 380 -17.68 -7.63 30.06
C ILE A 380 -16.89 -8.94 30.05
N VAL A 381 -16.27 -9.31 28.92
CA VAL A 381 -15.44 -10.52 28.82
C VAL A 381 -14.23 -10.43 29.74
N ILE A 382 -13.54 -9.28 29.79
CA ILE A 382 -12.39 -9.06 30.69
C ILE A 382 -12.81 -9.16 32.16
N GLU A 383 -13.96 -8.60 32.53
CA GLU A 383 -14.48 -8.70 33.90
C GLU A 383 -14.87 -10.12 34.28
N ARG A 384 -15.56 -10.85 33.38
CA ARG A 384 -15.89 -12.26 33.59
C ARG A 384 -14.64 -13.11 33.74
N TYR A 385 -13.63 -12.87 32.89
CA TYR A 385 -12.34 -13.55 33.01
C TYR A 385 -11.65 -13.25 34.34
N LYS A 386 -11.65 -11.99 34.80
CA LYS A 386 -11.12 -11.62 36.13
C LYS A 386 -11.85 -12.35 37.27
N LYS A 387 -13.18 -12.47 37.21
CA LYS A 387 -13.99 -13.20 38.19
C LYS A 387 -13.65 -14.70 38.20
N ILE A 388 -13.59 -15.33 37.02
CA ILE A 388 -13.20 -16.74 36.86
C ILE A 388 -11.80 -16.97 37.41
N ARG A 389 -10.84 -16.11 37.05
CA ARG A 389 -9.46 -16.18 37.53
C ARG A 389 -9.38 -16.06 39.06
N LYS A 390 -10.13 -15.14 39.67
CA LYS A 390 -10.18 -14.98 41.14
C LYS A 390 -10.74 -16.23 41.81
N HIS A 391 -11.81 -16.81 41.26
CA HIS A 391 -12.40 -18.05 41.76
C HIS A 391 -11.43 -19.24 41.65
N LEU A 392 -10.82 -19.42 40.48
CA LEU A 392 -9.81 -20.47 40.25
C LEU A 392 -8.63 -20.33 41.21
N PHE A 393 -8.15 -19.11 41.45
CA PHE A 393 -7.07 -18.87 42.40
C PHE A 393 -7.45 -19.26 43.83
N GLY A 394 -8.69 -18.99 44.25
CA GLY A 394 -9.23 -19.45 45.53
C GLY A 394 -9.30 -20.97 45.65
N VAL A 395 -9.71 -21.66 44.57
CA VAL A 395 -9.74 -23.14 44.51
C VAL A 395 -8.32 -23.72 44.60
N ILE A 396 -7.37 -23.17 43.84
CA ILE A 396 -5.96 -23.59 43.88
C ILE A 396 -5.38 -23.42 45.30
N GLN A 397 -5.67 -22.29 45.96
CA GLN A 397 -5.23 -22.07 47.35
C GLN A 397 -5.82 -23.11 48.31
N ARG A 398 -7.10 -23.47 48.18
CA ARG A 398 -7.72 -24.51 49.02
C ARG A 398 -7.10 -25.88 48.77
N LEU A 399 -6.89 -26.26 47.52
CA LEU A 399 -6.24 -27.53 47.16
C LEU A 399 -4.82 -27.59 47.74
N SER A 400 -4.03 -26.52 47.61
CA SER A 400 -2.68 -26.47 48.18
C SER A 400 -2.65 -26.60 49.71
N ARG A 401 -3.69 -26.13 50.41
CA ARG A 401 -3.83 -26.30 51.87
C ARG A 401 -4.17 -27.74 52.23
N ILE A 402 -5.09 -28.37 51.51
CA ILE A 402 -5.46 -29.78 51.71
C ILE A 402 -4.25 -30.68 51.48
N GLU A 403 -3.47 -30.40 50.43
CA GLU A 403 -2.25 -31.16 50.12
C GLU A 403 -1.21 -31.03 51.24
N ARG A 404 -0.96 -29.82 51.75
CA ARG A 404 -0.09 -29.60 52.93
C ARG A 404 -0.59 -30.32 54.17
N GLN A 405 -1.89 -30.34 54.42
CA GLN A 405 -2.48 -31.06 55.55
C GLN A 405 -2.29 -32.57 55.43
N LYS A 406 -2.50 -33.13 54.23
CA LYS A 406 -2.21 -34.55 53.95
C LYS A 406 -0.75 -34.88 54.20
N PHE A 407 0.19 -34.04 53.75
CA PHE A 407 1.62 -34.24 54.03
C PHE A 407 1.96 -34.16 55.52
N SER A 408 1.29 -33.29 56.30
CA SER A 408 1.52 -33.23 57.75
C SER A 408 0.93 -34.40 58.54
N GLN A 409 -0.06 -35.11 57.99
CA GLN A 409 -0.66 -36.29 58.61
C GLN A 409 0.07 -37.60 58.30
N ILE A 410 0.96 -37.60 57.30
CA ILE A 410 1.88 -38.71 57.06
C ILE A 410 2.92 -38.67 58.19
N SER A 411 2.62 -39.45 59.23
CA SER A 411 3.34 -39.58 60.49
C SER A 411 4.84 -39.86 60.31
N PRO A 412 5.72 -39.35 61.19
CA PRO A 412 7.16 -39.61 61.17
C PRO A 412 7.60 -41.06 61.49
N ASN A 413 6.67 -42.02 61.60
CA ASN A 413 6.99 -43.42 61.94
C ASN A 413 7.39 -44.29 60.74
N CYS A 414 8.15 -43.76 59.78
CA CYS A 414 8.91 -44.56 58.83
C CYS A 414 10.39 -44.40 59.13
N THR A 415 10.87 -45.17 60.10
CA THR A 415 12.29 -45.44 60.28
C THR A 415 12.80 -46.34 59.16
N ASN A 416 13.78 -45.80 58.46
CA ASN A 416 14.90 -46.46 57.79
C ASN A 416 14.77 -46.98 56.34
N SER A 417 15.80 -46.55 55.59
CA SER A 417 16.44 -47.14 54.41
C SER A 417 15.59 -47.32 53.15
N ASP A 418 15.40 -46.21 52.43
CA ASP A 418 15.75 -46.05 50.99
C ASP A 418 14.96 -44.87 50.40
N LEU A 419 15.34 -43.66 50.83
CA LEU A 419 14.76 -42.43 50.31
C LEU A 419 15.38 -42.12 48.94
N GLN A 420 14.75 -42.64 47.88
CA GLN A 420 14.90 -42.08 46.54
C GLN A 420 14.53 -40.59 46.60
N LYS A 421 15.45 -39.74 46.15
CA LYS A 421 15.32 -38.28 46.06
C LYS A 421 13.89 -37.91 45.63
N PRO A 422 13.24 -36.95 46.30
CA PRO A 422 11.92 -36.49 45.89
C PRO A 422 12.01 -36.08 44.43
N ARG A 423 11.33 -36.82 43.54
CA ARG A 423 11.08 -36.32 42.18
C ARG A 423 10.33 -35.04 42.39
N ASP A 424 10.97 -33.93 42.06
CA ASP A 424 10.35 -32.62 41.97
C ASP A 424 9.09 -32.77 41.13
N PHE A 425 7.95 -32.91 41.80
CA PHE A 425 6.67 -32.61 41.21
C PHE A 425 6.62 -31.09 41.07
N THR A 426 7.47 -30.55 40.18
CA THR A 426 7.12 -29.36 39.43
C THR A 426 5.83 -29.72 38.74
N LEU A 427 4.71 -29.38 39.38
CA LEU A 427 3.44 -29.15 38.74
C LEU A 427 3.78 -28.19 37.60
N ILE A 428 4.00 -28.75 36.41
CA ILE A 428 4.02 -28.01 35.15
C ILE A 428 2.59 -27.53 35.02
N LEU A 429 2.30 -26.46 35.77
CA LEU A 429 1.11 -25.67 35.64
C LEU A 429 1.32 -25.03 34.27
N LEU A 430 0.87 -25.77 33.25
CA LEU A 430 0.90 -25.42 31.84
C LEU A 430 0.55 -23.94 31.80
N ARG A 431 1.58 -23.13 31.59
CA ARG A 431 1.48 -21.69 31.71
C ARG A 431 0.34 -21.33 30.77
N PRO A 432 -0.73 -20.65 31.23
CA PRO A 432 -1.87 -20.32 30.37
C PRO A 432 -1.52 -19.31 29.26
N GLN A 433 -0.22 -19.09 29.00
CA GLN A 433 0.31 -18.33 27.88
C GLN A 433 0.17 -19.06 26.53
N GLN A 434 -0.22 -20.33 26.46
CA GLN A 434 -0.34 -21.02 25.16
C GLN A 434 -1.76 -21.16 24.61
N ILE A 435 -2.82 -20.99 25.42
CA ILE A 435 -4.21 -21.19 24.96
C ILE A 435 -4.88 -19.88 24.51
N LEU A 436 -4.29 -18.71 24.81
CA LEU A 436 -4.80 -17.40 24.38
C LEU A 436 -3.91 -16.66 23.36
N PHE A 437 -2.86 -17.32 22.87
CA PHE A 437 -2.04 -16.83 21.76
C PHE A 437 -2.26 -17.68 20.51
N THR A 438 -3.48 -17.65 19.97
CA THR A 438 -3.63 -17.82 18.53
C THR A 438 -3.22 -16.50 17.87
N SER A 439 -1.96 -16.47 17.40
CA SER A 439 -1.42 -15.61 16.34
C SER A 439 -1.60 -14.09 16.45
N SER A 440 -1.10 -13.46 17.52
CA SER A 440 -0.81 -12.02 17.54
C SER A 440 0.53 -11.75 18.22
N GLU A 441 1.57 -12.46 17.79
CA GLU A 441 2.94 -11.99 18.02
C GLU A 441 3.18 -10.75 17.13
N TYR A 442 3.81 -9.73 17.70
CA TYR A 442 4.00 -8.37 17.14
C TYR A 442 2.83 -7.39 17.31
N ASN A 443 2.44 -7.16 18.56
CA ASN A 443 2.03 -5.82 18.99
C ASN A 443 2.52 -5.61 20.42
N THR A 444 3.74 -5.09 20.60
CA THR A 444 4.18 -4.45 21.84
C THR A 444 3.47 -3.09 21.95
N ILE A 445 2.15 -3.12 22.02
CA ILE A 445 1.38 -2.00 22.53
C ILE A 445 1.54 -2.06 24.05
N ASN A 446 1.80 -0.90 24.67
CA ASN A 446 1.87 -0.70 26.11
C ASN A 446 0.64 -1.30 26.80
N ASP A 447 0.67 -2.59 27.10
CA ASP A 447 -0.33 -3.22 27.94
C ASP A 447 -0.03 -2.78 29.38
N PRO A 448 -0.94 -2.06 30.05
CA PRO A 448 -0.77 -1.64 31.44
C PRO A 448 -0.44 -2.82 32.36
N PHE A 449 -0.81 -4.05 32.00
CA PHE A 449 -0.45 -5.26 32.74
C PHE A 449 1.05 -5.60 32.68
N THR A 450 1.70 -5.43 31.53
CA THR A 450 3.14 -5.75 31.38
C THR A 450 4.00 -4.73 32.15
N ASN A 451 3.58 -3.47 32.16
CA ASN A 451 4.22 -2.42 32.96
C ASN A 451 4.03 -2.64 34.47
N LEU A 452 2.87 -3.16 34.89
CA LEU A 452 2.64 -3.51 36.29
C LEU A 452 3.54 -4.68 36.74
N ILE A 453 3.75 -5.67 35.89
CA ILE A 453 4.64 -6.81 36.16
C ILE A 453 6.11 -6.39 36.19
N LYS A 454 6.57 -5.52 35.27
CA LYS A 454 7.91 -4.93 35.33
C LYS A 454 8.13 -4.12 36.60
N LYS A 455 7.12 -3.35 37.04
CA LYS A 455 7.17 -2.55 38.26
C LYS A 455 7.19 -3.41 39.54
N ILE A 456 6.59 -4.59 39.52
CA ILE A 456 6.66 -5.56 40.63
C ILE A 456 8.05 -6.23 40.65
N LYS A 457 8.61 -6.59 39.48
CA LYS A 457 9.96 -7.16 39.38
C LYS A 457 11.10 -6.19 39.69
N SER A 458 10.88 -4.88 39.61
CA SER A 458 11.88 -3.89 39.97
C SER A 458 11.83 -3.47 41.44
N LYS A 459 10.94 -4.07 42.25
CA LYS A 459 10.70 -3.73 43.66
C LYS A 459 10.93 -4.89 44.63
N GLY A 460 11.31 -6.06 44.13
CA GLY A 460 11.81 -7.20 44.90
C GLY A 460 13.09 -7.67 44.24
#